data_AF-A0A9X5XBA7-F1
#
_entry.id   AF-A0A9X5XBA7-F1
#
_cell.length_a   1.000
_cell.length_b   1.000
_cell.length_c   1.000
_cell.angle_alpha   90.00
_cell.angle_beta   90.00
_cell.angle_gamma   90.00
#
_symmetry.space_group_name_H-M   'P 1'
#
loop_
_entity.id
_entity.type
_entity.pdbx_description
1 polymer ?
#
loop_
_entity_poly.entity_id
_entity_poly.type
_entity_poly.pdbx_seq_one_letter_code
_entity_poly.pdbx_strand_id
1 'polypeptide(L)'
;NMRPSQIRAKWGRITGYVAEHPAGTDDTEYAIFSGLLLARHGSALTVTHVEAAWHQWIADRDEGPFRGAGFSERGTLENLRRGLAAPISAQHRHAWSDGLAMRAAPFGVFAAGRPAEAARLVAIDGSVSHEGEGIYGGQAVAAGVAAAMAGAATIAVVASALAVIPDDSWTARSLRRAVAVAHRGERAVRSAVVIGG
;
A
#
# COMPACT_ATOMS: atom_id res chain seq x y z
N ASN A 1 -4.46 0.92 19.52
CA ASN A 1 -5.02 -0.31 18.91
C ASN A 1 -5.49 -1.30 19.97
N MET A 2 -6.62 -1.98 19.74
CA MET A 2 -7.14 -3.04 20.63
C MET A 2 -6.46 -4.39 20.35
N ARG A 3 -6.19 -5.19 21.39
CA ARG A 3 -5.69 -6.56 21.24
C ARG A 3 -6.79 -7.49 20.70
N PRO A 4 -6.44 -8.61 20.02
CA PRO A 4 -7.43 -9.58 19.55
C PRO A 4 -8.39 -10.09 20.64
N SER A 5 -7.91 -10.24 21.88
CA SER A 5 -8.75 -10.62 23.02
C SER A 5 -9.77 -9.54 23.39
N GLN A 6 -9.39 -8.25 23.32
CA GLN A 6 -10.28 -7.13 23.58
C GLN A 6 -11.33 -6.98 22.49
N ILE A 7 -10.95 -7.20 21.22
CA ILE A 7 -11.89 -7.20 20.08
C ILE A 7 -12.93 -8.31 20.29
N ARG A 8 -12.49 -9.53 20.61
CA ARG A 8 -13.39 -10.67 20.85
C ARG A 8 -14.31 -10.45 22.05
N ALA A 9 -13.80 -9.85 23.13
CA ALA A 9 -14.62 -9.56 24.31
C ALA A 9 -15.71 -8.52 24.00
N LYS A 10 -15.42 -7.53 23.15
CA LYS A 10 -16.37 -6.44 22.84
C LYS A 10 -17.38 -6.83 21.76
N TRP A 11 -16.98 -7.55 20.72
CA TRP A 11 -17.81 -7.79 19.52
C TRP A 11 -17.95 -9.27 19.14
N GLY A 12 -17.29 -10.20 19.83
CA GLY A 12 -17.27 -11.61 19.44
C GLY A 12 -16.53 -11.82 18.10
N ARG A 13 -17.09 -12.68 17.24
CA ARG A 13 -16.61 -12.83 15.85
C ARG A 13 -17.29 -11.77 14.99
N ILE A 14 -16.50 -10.87 14.42
CA ILE A 14 -17.00 -9.83 13.51
C ILE A 14 -17.35 -10.47 12.15
N THR A 15 -18.59 -10.31 11.71
CA THR A 15 -19.09 -10.77 10.40
C THR A 15 -19.74 -9.64 9.59
N GLY A 16 -19.62 -8.39 10.05
CA GLY A 16 -20.17 -7.18 9.43
C GLY A 16 -19.57 -5.92 10.07
N TYR A 17 -20.13 -4.75 9.78
CA TYR A 17 -19.68 -3.49 10.39
C TYR A 17 -20.00 -3.46 11.90
N VAL A 18 -19.06 -2.95 12.69
CA VAL A 18 -19.19 -2.82 14.15
C VAL A 18 -19.70 -1.44 14.59
N ALA A 19 -19.80 -0.50 13.65
CA ALA A 19 -20.33 0.85 13.84
C ALA A 19 -21.60 1.02 13.00
N GLU A 20 -22.57 1.78 13.51
CA GLU A 20 -23.83 2.06 12.80
C GLU A 20 -23.60 2.84 11.51
N HIS A 21 -22.60 3.72 11.50
CA HIS A 21 -22.22 4.57 10.37
C HIS A 21 -20.77 4.29 9.98
N PRO A 22 -20.50 3.19 9.24
CA PRO A 22 -19.13 2.87 8.84
C PRO A 22 -18.59 3.93 7.87
N ALA A 23 -17.32 4.29 8.05
CA ALA A 23 -16.61 5.22 7.19
C ALA A 23 -15.23 4.65 6.82
N GLY A 24 -14.66 5.16 5.73
CA GLY A 24 -13.28 4.87 5.35
C GLY A 24 -12.26 5.46 6.32
N THR A 25 -11.04 4.95 6.25
CA THR A 25 -9.85 5.48 6.94
C THR A 25 -8.93 6.16 5.93
N ASP A 26 -7.73 6.52 6.38
CA ASP A 26 -6.65 6.98 5.52
C ASP A 26 -6.39 6.02 4.35
N ASP A 27 -6.48 4.69 4.54
CA ASP A 27 -6.40 3.70 3.45
C ASP A 27 -7.32 4.04 2.27
N THR A 28 -8.57 4.44 2.56
CA THR A 28 -9.58 4.75 1.54
C THR A 28 -9.29 6.09 0.88
N GLU A 29 -8.92 7.10 1.66
CA GLU A 29 -8.57 8.43 1.16
C GLU A 29 -7.33 8.39 0.25
N TYR A 30 -6.31 7.62 0.63
CA TYR A 30 -5.12 7.41 -0.17
C TYR A 30 -5.38 6.58 -1.42
N ALA A 31 -6.28 5.59 -1.37
CA ALA A 31 -6.71 4.89 -2.58
C ALA A 31 -7.44 5.83 -3.56
N ILE A 32 -8.27 6.76 -3.06
CA ILE A 32 -8.90 7.81 -3.88
C ILE A 32 -7.83 8.73 -4.46
N PHE A 33 -6.85 9.16 -3.68
CA PHE A 33 -5.70 9.95 -4.15
C PHE A 33 -4.99 9.28 -5.34
N SER A 34 -4.61 8.00 -5.20
CA SER A 34 -3.97 7.23 -6.27
C SER A 34 -4.90 7.07 -7.50
N GLY A 35 -6.20 6.86 -7.29
CA GLY A 35 -7.19 6.82 -8.36
C GLY A 35 -7.34 8.13 -9.14
N LEU A 36 -7.32 9.27 -8.45
CA LEU A 36 -7.38 10.60 -9.06
C LEU A 36 -6.15 10.92 -9.91
N LEU A 37 -4.95 10.51 -9.45
CA LEU A 37 -3.72 10.61 -10.23
C LEU A 37 -3.83 9.83 -11.54
N LEU A 38 -4.33 8.59 -11.48
CA LEU A 38 -4.52 7.75 -12.67
C LEU A 38 -5.59 8.29 -13.61
N ALA A 39 -6.70 8.80 -13.08
CA ALA A 39 -7.76 9.40 -13.88
C ALA A 39 -7.25 10.63 -14.66
N ARG A 40 -6.32 11.40 -14.07
CA ARG A 40 -5.77 12.61 -14.69
C ARG A 40 -4.62 12.35 -15.64
N HIS A 41 -3.71 11.43 -15.29
CA HIS A 41 -2.43 11.27 -15.99
C HIS A 41 -2.29 9.91 -16.69
N GLY A 42 -3.09 8.91 -16.32
CA GLY A 42 -3.02 7.55 -16.84
C GLY A 42 -1.60 6.98 -16.79
N SER A 43 -1.20 6.31 -17.88
CA SER A 43 0.16 5.77 -18.03
C SER A 43 1.25 6.84 -18.09
N ALA A 44 0.92 8.11 -18.36
CA ALA A 44 1.85 9.24 -18.38
C ALA A 44 2.11 9.84 -16.99
N LEU A 45 1.70 9.18 -15.91
CA LEU A 45 2.03 9.57 -14.55
C LEU A 45 3.55 9.71 -14.37
N THR A 46 3.97 10.80 -13.72
CA THR A 46 5.37 11.12 -13.42
C THR A 46 5.51 11.46 -11.94
N VAL A 47 6.72 11.43 -11.41
CA VAL A 47 7.00 11.79 -10.01
C VAL A 47 6.55 13.22 -9.73
N THR A 48 6.81 14.17 -10.64
CA THR A 48 6.37 15.56 -10.52
C THR A 48 4.85 15.71 -10.42
N HIS A 49 4.07 14.88 -11.14
CA HIS A 49 2.61 14.88 -10.99
C HIS A 49 2.18 14.43 -9.60
N VAL A 50 2.83 13.41 -9.06
CA VAL A 50 2.55 12.88 -7.72
C VAL A 50 2.93 13.92 -6.66
N GLU A 51 4.12 14.50 -6.71
CA GLU A 51 4.56 15.55 -5.78
C GLU A 51 3.62 16.75 -5.78
N ALA A 52 3.22 17.23 -6.96
CA ALA A 52 2.28 18.34 -7.08
C ALA A 52 0.93 18.00 -6.43
N ALA A 53 0.44 16.77 -6.59
CA ALA A 53 -0.79 16.32 -5.95
C ALA A 53 -0.65 16.20 -4.43
N TRP A 54 0.50 15.71 -3.93
CA TRP A 54 0.79 15.69 -2.49
C TRP A 54 0.74 17.09 -1.88
N HIS A 55 1.38 18.08 -2.52
CA HIS A 55 1.29 19.47 -2.09
C HIS A 55 -0.15 19.98 -2.11
N GLN A 56 -0.81 19.87 -3.27
CA GLN A 56 -2.12 20.44 -3.50
C GLN A 56 -3.22 19.85 -2.60
N TRP A 57 -3.17 18.55 -2.34
CA TRP A 57 -4.27 17.82 -1.72
C TRP A 57 -4.01 17.37 -0.30
N ILE A 58 -2.75 17.41 0.19
CA ILE A 58 -2.38 16.85 1.48
C ILE A 58 -1.47 17.81 2.27
N ALA A 59 -0.30 18.17 1.74
CA ALA A 59 0.73 18.84 2.53
C ALA A 59 0.43 20.32 2.83
N ASP A 60 -0.17 21.02 1.86
CA ASP A 60 -0.43 22.46 1.94
C ASP A 60 -1.89 22.76 2.38
N ARG A 61 -2.65 21.72 2.72
CA ARG A 61 -4.00 21.85 3.27
C ARG A 61 -3.93 22.22 4.75
N ASP A 62 -4.73 23.19 5.16
CA ASP A 62 -4.90 23.56 6.57
C ASP A 62 -5.85 22.57 7.27
N GLU A 63 -5.39 21.34 7.46
CA GLU A 63 -6.18 20.26 8.09
C GLU A 63 -5.98 20.17 9.61
N GLY A 64 -5.34 21.18 10.22
CA GLY A 64 -4.93 21.13 11.61
C GLY A 64 -4.04 19.91 11.88
N PRO A 65 -4.23 19.16 12.98
CA PRO A 65 -3.41 17.98 13.27
C PRO A 65 -3.88 16.79 12.43
N PHE A 66 -3.63 16.79 11.11
CA PHE A 66 -3.87 15.72 10.12
C PHE A 66 -4.30 14.39 10.78
N ARG A 67 -5.60 14.28 11.09
CA ARG A 67 -6.13 13.27 12.03
C ARG A 67 -6.39 11.97 11.28
N GLY A 68 -5.33 11.24 10.96
CA GLY A 68 -5.49 9.97 10.26
C GLY A 68 -4.23 9.44 9.61
N ALA A 69 -3.26 10.30 9.22
CA ALA A 69 -2.03 9.82 8.59
C ALA A 69 -1.34 8.77 9.46
N GLY A 70 -1.07 7.63 8.83
CA GLY A 70 -0.04 6.69 9.23
C GLY A 70 1.31 7.36 9.46
N PHE A 71 2.18 6.64 10.17
CA PHE A 71 3.49 7.16 10.58
C PHE A 71 4.41 7.47 9.40
N SER A 72 4.26 6.76 8.26
CA SER A 72 4.99 7.01 7.02
C SER A 72 4.61 8.36 6.42
N GLU A 73 3.32 8.60 6.26
CA GLU A 73 2.80 9.78 5.57
C GLU A 73 3.15 11.05 6.34
N ARG A 74 3.19 10.99 7.68
CA ARG A 74 3.68 12.11 8.50
C ARG A 74 5.14 12.47 8.23
N GLY A 75 6.00 11.47 8.07
CA GLY A 75 7.42 11.67 7.74
C GLY A 75 7.58 12.32 6.36
N THR A 76 6.81 11.84 5.37
CA THR A 76 6.74 12.45 4.05
C THR A 76 6.29 13.91 4.11
N LEU A 77 5.21 14.20 4.84
CA LEU A 77 4.67 15.55 4.99
C LEU A 77 5.65 16.51 5.64
N GLU A 78 6.38 16.07 6.66
CA GLU A 78 7.43 16.88 7.28
C GLU A 78 8.55 17.22 6.29
N ASN A 79 9.00 16.26 5.50
CA ASN A 79 10.03 16.48 4.49
C ASN A 79 9.55 17.43 3.36
N LEU A 80 8.34 17.23 2.85
CA LEU A 80 7.76 18.11 1.81
C LEU A 80 7.61 19.55 2.30
N ARG A 81 7.15 19.75 3.55
CA ARG A 81 7.02 21.10 4.16
C ARG A 81 8.37 21.78 4.41
N ARG A 82 9.46 21.01 4.45
CA ARG A 82 10.85 21.53 4.50
C ARG A 82 11.42 21.82 3.10
N GLY A 83 10.64 21.62 2.04
CA GLY A 83 11.05 21.85 0.65
C GLY A 83 11.86 20.70 0.05
N LEU A 84 11.86 19.51 0.66
CA LEU A 84 12.51 18.32 0.11
C LEU A 84 11.59 17.67 -0.92
N ALA A 85 12.16 17.27 -2.06
CA ALA A 85 11.46 16.56 -3.13
C ALA A 85 11.88 15.07 -3.15
N ALA A 86 11.15 14.26 -3.90
CA ALA A 86 11.50 12.87 -4.16
C ALA A 86 12.87 12.76 -4.83
N PRO A 87 13.66 11.72 -4.51
CA PRO A 87 13.33 10.63 -3.59
C PRO A 87 13.59 10.99 -2.11
N ILE A 88 14.13 12.17 -1.80
CA ILE A 88 14.53 12.55 -0.43
C ILE A 88 13.30 12.71 0.48
N SER A 89 12.16 13.12 -0.08
CA SER A 89 10.90 13.22 0.68
C SER A 89 10.48 11.89 1.32
N ALA A 90 10.84 10.76 0.71
CA ALA A 90 10.58 9.41 1.22
C ALA A 90 11.58 8.94 2.28
N GLN A 91 12.67 9.67 2.54
CA GLN A 91 13.70 9.26 3.51
C GLN A 91 13.26 9.61 4.94
N HIS A 92 12.56 8.68 5.59
CA HIS A 92 12.17 8.77 7.00
C HIS A 92 12.07 7.37 7.63
N ARG A 93 11.99 7.31 8.96
CA ARG A 93 12.07 6.07 9.77
C ARG A 93 11.04 4.98 9.41
N HIS A 94 9.96 5.36 8.74
CA HIS A 94 8.80 4.50 8.48
C HIS A 94 8.52 4.29 7.00
N ALA A 95 9.46 4.63 6.11
CA ALA A 95 9.28 4.52 4.65
C ALA A 95 9.11 3.08 4.13
N TRP A 96 9.32 2.08 4.99
CA TRP A 96 9.12 0.66 4.74
C TRP A 96 7.72 0.14 5.09
N SER A 97 6.83 1.00 5.64
CA SER A 97 5.48 0.61 6.06
C SER A 97 4.60 0.17 4.88
N ASP A 98 3.40 -0.32 5.21
CA ASP A 98 2.36 -0.72 4.26
C ASP A 98 1.56 0.44 3.66
N GLY A 99 1.91 1.70 3.95
CA GLY A 99 1.16 2.88 3.50
C GLY A 99 1.04 3.03 1.98
N LEU A 100 2.00 2.52 1.22
CA LEU A 100 1.88 2.41 -0.25
C LEU A 100 1.07 1.17 -0.66
N ALA A 101 1.25 0.04 0.02
CA ALA A 101 0.56 -1.21 -0.29
C ALA A 101 -0.97 -1.08 -0.10
N MET A 102 -1.42 -0.39 0.95
CA MET A 102 -2.84 -0.18 1.23
C MET A 102 -3.56 0.63 0.13
N ARG A 103 -2.82 1.48 -0.61
CA ARG A 103 -3.35 2.31 -1.70
C ARG A 103 -2.98 1.82 -3.10
N ALA A 104 -2.39 0.63 -3.23
CA ALA A 104 -1.85 0.13 -4.49
C ALA A 104 -2.92 -0.43 -5.47
N ALA A 105 -4.09 -0.82 -4.97
CA ALA A 105 -5.12 -1.49 -5.77
C ALA A 105 -5.59 -0.71 -7.03
N PRO A 106 -5.80 0.63 -7.00
CA PRO A 106 -6.16 1.41 -8.18
C PRO A 106 -5.18 1.24 -9.35
N PHE A 107 -3.86 1.15 -9.08
CA PHE A 107 -2.85 0.93 -10.12
C PHE A 107 -3.01 -0.43 -10.80
N GLY A 108 -3.30 -1.47 -10.00
CA GLY A 108 -3.58 -2.80 -10.52
C GLY A 108 -4.84 -2.85 -11.38
N VAL A 109 -5.92 -2.18 -10.95
CA VAL A 109 -7.16 -2.06 -11.73
C VAL A 109 -6.93 -1.34 -13.05
N PHE A 110 -6.24 -0.19 -13.02
CA PHE A 110 -5.94 0.60 -14.22
C PHE A 110 -5.06 -0.17 -15.23
N ALA A 111 -4.09 -0.92 -14.73
CA ALA A 111 -3.19 -1.74 -15.54
C ALA A 111 -3.59 -3.23 -15.52
N ALA A 112 -4.90 -3.55 -15.51
CA ALA A 112 -5.39 -4.91 -15.59
C ALA A 112 -4.73 -5.70 -16.74
N GLY A 113 -4.26 -6.90 -16.46
CA GLY A 113 -3.51 -7.74 -17.40
C GLY A 113 -2.07 -7.28 -17.69
N ARG A 114 -1.61 -6.17 -17.10
CA ARG A 114 -0.27 -5.60 -17.29
C ARG A 114 0.47 -5.41 -15.96
N PRO A 115 0.87 -6.48 -15.25
CA PRO A 115 1.47 -6.39 -13.92
C PRO A 115 2.72 -5.50 -13.83
N ALA A 116 3.58 -5.53 -14.86
CA ALA A 116 4.77 -4.69 -14.90
C ALA A 116 4.43 -3.19 -14.98
N GLU A 117 3.37 -2.83 -15.70
CA GLU A 117 2.90 -1.44 -15.76
C GLU A 117 2.29 -0.99 -14.42
N ALA A 118 1.51 -1.86 -13.77
CA ALA A 118 0.98 -1.59 -12.44
C ALA A 118 2.11 -1.33 -11.43
N ALA A 119 3.16 -2.17 -11.44
CA ALA A 119 4.35 -2.03 -10.61
C ALA A 119 5.15 -0.76 -10.93
N ARG A 120 5.24 -0.35 -12.19
CA ARG A 120 5.89 0.91 -12.59
C ARG A 120 5.13 2.12 -12.04
N LEU A 121 3.81 2.17 -12.24
CA LEU A 121 2.98 3.31 -11.84
C LEU A 121 2.92 3.48 -10.32
N VAL A 122 2.75 2.38 -9.57
CA VAL A 122 2.74 2.46 -8.10
C VAL A 122 4.11 2.84 -7.53
N ALA A 123 5.22 2.49 -8.18
CA ALA A 123 6.55 2.92 -7.75
C ALA A 123 6.76 4.43 -7.97
N ILE A 124 6.14 5.02 -8.99
CA ILE A 124 6.15 6.48 -9.23
C ILE A 124 5.37 7.22 -8.14
N ASP A 125 4.21 6.69 -7.70
CA ASP A 125 3.51 7.22 -6.52
C ASP A 125 4.38 7.04 -5.25
N GLY A 126 4.85 5.81 -5.06
CA GLY A 126 5.65 5.39 -3.92
C GLY A 126 6.89 6.24 -3.69
N SER A 127 7.60 6.65 -4.74
CA SER A 127 8.88 7.36 -4.61
C SER A 127 8.80 8.70 -3.87
N VAL A 128 7.60 9.27 -3.72
CA VAL A 128 7.39 10.49 -2.94
C VAL A 128 7.36 10.20 -1.44
N SER A 129 6.93 9.01 -1.02
CA SER A 129 6.56 8.72 0.38
C SER A 129 7.15 7.45 1.00
N HIS A 130 7.69 6.55 0.19
CA HIS A 130 8.17 5.24 0.61
C HIS A 130 9.46 4.89 -0.12
N GLU A 131 10.27 4.01 0.49
CA GLU A 131 11.50 3.49 -0.09
C GLU A 131 11.66 2.00 0.24
N GLY A 132 12.51 1.30 -0.51
CA GLY A 132 12.83 -0.10 -0.29
C GLY A 132 11.56 -0.98 -0.18
N GLU A 133 11.40 -1.63 0.97
CA GLU A 133 10.29 -2.56 1.23
C GLU A 133 8.91 -1.92 1.13
N GLY A 134 8.78 -0.61 1.39
CA GLY A 134 7.49 0.09 1.21
C GLY A 134 7.09 0.15 -0.27
N ILE A 135 8.06 0.42 -1.15
CA ILE A 135 7.87 0.35 -2.61
C ILE A 135 7.60 -1.08 -3.05
N TYR A 136 8.39 -2.05 -2.58
CA TYR A 136 8.22 -3.45 -2.97
C TYR A 136 6.86 -4.01 -2.56
N GLY A 137 6.37 -3.66 -1.37
CA GLY A 137 5.01 -3.98 -0.93
C GLY A 137 3.94 -3.43 -1.88
N GLY A 138 4.04 -2.14 -2.24
CA GLY A 138 3.15 -1.51 -3.22
C GLY A 138 3.19 -2.18 -4.60
N GLN A 139 4.38 -2.44 -5.13
CA GLN A 139 4.57 -3.12 -6.41
C GLN A 139 3.95 -4.51 -6.44
N ALA A 140 4.21 -5.31 -5.41
CA ALA A 140 3.68 -6.66 -5.30
C ALA A 140 2.14 -6.66 -5.28
N VAL A 141 1.51 -5.76 -4.51
CA VAL A 141 0.05 -5.63 -4.47
C VAL A 141 -0.50 -5.18 -5.82
N ALA A 142 0.04 -4.11 -6.41
CA ALA A 142 -0.45 -3.60 -7.69
C ALA A 142 -0.35 -4.64 -8.82
N ALA A 143 0.78 -5.34 -8.92
CA ALA A 143 1.00 -6.40 -9.91
C ALA A 143 0.07 -7.60 -9.69
N GLY A 144 -0.13 -8.01 -8.43
CA GLY A 144 -1.09 -9.08 -8.08
C GLY A 144 -2.52 -8.70 -8.45
N VAL A 145 -2.96 -7.49 -8.13
CA VAL A 145 -4.30 -6.98 -8.50
C VAL A 145 -4.45 -6.93 -10.02
N ALA A 146 -3.44 -6.44 -10.76
CA ALA A 146 -3.48 -6.41 -12.22
C ALA A 146 -3.67 -7.80 -12.83
N ALA A 147 -2.99 -8.82 -12.31
CA ALA A 147 -3.16 -10.20 -12.75
C ALA A 147 -4.55 -10.75 -12.39
N ALA A 148 -5.02 -10.51 -11.17
CA ALA A 148 -6.33 -10.97 -10.69
C ALA A 148 -7.48 -10.35 -11.52
N MET A 149 -7.39 -9.06 -11.84
CA MET A 149 -8.36 -8.36 -12.68
C MET A 149 -8.45 -8.91 -14.11
N ALA A 150 -7.40 -9.60 -14.58
CA ALA A 150 -7.40 -10.31 -15.86
C ALA A 150 -7.87 -11.78 -15.76
N GLY A 151 -8.38 -12.20 -14.60
CA GLY A 151 -8.90 -13.56 -14.38
C GLY A 151 -7.81 -14.60 -14.09
N ALA A 152 -6.60 -14.18 -13.70
CA ALA A 152 -5.54 -15.11 -13.36
C ALA A 152 -5.88 -15.96 -12.11
N ALA A 153 -5.52 -17.24 -12.14
CA ALA A 153 -5.61 -18.09 -10.96
C ALA A 153 -4.68 -17.58 -9.83
N THR A 154 -5.01 -17.91 -8.57
CA THR A 154 -4.27 -17.41 -7.39
C THR A 154 -2.76 -17.66 -7.46
N ILE A 155 -2.32 -18.80 -8.01
CA ILE A 155 -0.89 -19.10 -8.19
C ILE A 155 -0.21 -18.12 -9.16
N ALA A 156 -0.90 -17.74 -10.24
CA ALA A 156 -0.39 -16.77 -11.21
C ALA A 156 -0.41 -15.35 -10.64
N VAL A 157 -1.41 -15.01 -9.82
CA VAL A 157 -1.44 -13.73 -9.08
C VAL A 157 -0.21 -13.57 -8.18
N VAL A 158 0.11 -14.61 -7.40
CA VAL A 158 1.31 -14.64 -6.55
C VAL A 158 2.59 -14.55 -7.39
N ALA A 159 2.66 -15.28 -8.51
CA ALA A 159 3.82 -15.24 -9.40
C ALA A 159 4.02 -13.83 -9.99
N SER A 160 2.95 -13.14 -10.41
CA SER A 160 3.02 -11.76 -10.89
C SER A 160 3.49 -10.78 -9.82
N ALA A 161 3.05 -10.95 -8.58
CA ALA A 161 3.50 -10.13 -7.45
C ALA A 161 5.00 -10.32 -7.15
N LEU A 162 5.50 -11.57 -7.19
CA LEU A 162 6.92 -11.87 -6.97
C LEU A 162 7.81 -11.42 -8.13
N ALA A 163 7.32 -11.46 -9.37
CA ALA A 163 8.12 -11.16 -10.57
C ALA A 163 8.53 -9.68 -10.70
N VAL A 164 7.93 -8.77 -9.93
CA VAL A 164 8.16 -7.31 -10.01
C VAL A 164 8.99 -6.76 -8.85
N ILE A 165 9.45 -7.61 -7.93
CA ILE A 165 10.22 -7.22 -6.75
C ILE A 165 11.54 -7.99 -6.67
N PRO A 166 12.57 -7.49 -5.97
CA PRO A 166 13.82 -8.22 -5.80
C PRO A 166 13.62 -9.55 -5.07
N ASP A 167 14.25 -10.61 -5.56
CA ASP A 167 14.11 -11.97 -5.03
C ASP A 167 14.56 -12.11 -3.58
N ASP A 168 15.51 -11.29 -3.15
CA ASP A 168 16.09 -11.22 -1.81
C ASP A 168 15.50 -10.09 -0.94
N SER A 169 14.38 -9.48 -1.35
CA SER A 169 13.63 -8.55 -0.50
C SER A 169 12.93 -9.27 0.66
N TRP A 170 12.67 -8.54 1.74
CA TRP A 170 11.83 -9.02 2.85
C TRP A 170 10.41 -9.30 2.38
N THR A 171 9.86 -8.47 1.51
CA THR A 171 8.56 -8.67 0.87
C THR A 171 8.49 -10.01 0.13
N ALA A 172 9.46 -10.31 -0.75
CA ALA A 172 9.49 -11.57 -1.49
C ALA A 172 9.60 -12.80 -0.56
N ARG A 173 10.47 -12.74 0.46
CA ARG A 173 10.59 -13.80 1.47
C ARG A 173 9.28 -13.99 2.24
N SER A 174 8.60 -12.93 2.61
CA SER A 174 7.34 -13.00 3.38
C SER A 174 6.20 -13.57 2.54
N LEU A 175 6.07 -13.16 1.28
CA LEU A 175 5.11 -13.75 0.34
C LEU A 175 5.34 -15.25 0.14
N ARG A 176 6.59 -15.66 -0.11
CA ARG A 176 6.93 -17.10 -0.27
C ARG A 176 6.60 -17.91 0.99
N ARG A 177 6.92 -17.39 2.18
CA ARG A 177 6.56 -18.02 3.46
C ARG A 177 5.05 -18.17 3.62
N ALA A 178 4.28 -17.12 3.32
CA ALA A 178 2.82 -17.15 3.40
C ALA A 178 2.22 -18.23 2.50
N VAL A 179 2.67 -18.26 1.23
CA VAL A 179 2.16 -19.19 0.21
C VAL A 179 2.49 -20.64 0.54
N ALA A 180 3.70 -20.90 1.05
CA ALA A 180 4.13 -22.24 1.45
C ALA A 180 3.22 -22.88 2.51
N VAL A 181 2.61 -22.07 3.39
CA VAL A 181 1.74 -22.54 4.47
C VAL A 181 0.25 -22.26 4.23
N ALA A 182 -0.13 -21.63 3.12
CA ALA A 182 -1.50 -21.18 2.86
C ALA A 182 -2.53 -22.33 2.93
N HIS A 183 -2.17 -23.52 2.46
CA HIS A 183 -2.99 -24.74 2.53
C HIS A 183 -3.33 -25.19 3.96
N ARG A 184 -2.60 -24.70 4.97
CA ARG A 184 -2.80 -25.02 6.40
C ARG A 184 -3.74 -24.03 7.11
N GLY A 185 -4.28 -23.05 6.37
CA GLY A 185 -5.24 -22.07 6.86
C GLY A 185 -4.63 -20.82 7.49
N GLU A 186 -5.50 -19.87 7.83
CA GLU A 186 -5.16 -18.50 8.26
C GLU A 186 -4.16 -18.45 9.43
N ARG A 187 -4.33 -19.32 10.44
CA ARG A 187 -3.42 -19.36 11.60
C ARG A 187 -1.98 -19.65 11.19
N ALA A 188 -1.78 -20.60 10.27
CA ALA A 188 -0.44 -20.96 9.81
C ALA A 188 0.20 -19.82 9.02
N VAL A 189 -0.58 -19.15 8.14
CA VAL A 189 -0.13 -17.97 7.40
C VAL A 189 0.32 -16.88 8.36
N ARG A 190 -0.51 -16.54 9.35
CA ARG A 190 -0.19 -15.52 10.36
C ARG A 190 1.10 -15.86 11.11
N SER A 191 1.24 -17.10 11.58
CA SER A 191 2.45 -17.54 12.28
C SER A 191 3.71 -17.53 11.41
N ALA A 192 3.58 -17.69 10.09
CA ALA A 192 4.72 -17.71 9.17
C ALA A 192 5.24 -16.32 8.80
N VAL A 193 4.38 -15.29 8.83
CA VAL A 193 4.73 -13.92 8.40
C VAL A 193 4.86 -12.92 9.55
N VAL A 194 4.20 -13.17 10.68
CA VAL A 194 4.34 -12.33 11.88
C VAL A 194 5.56 -12.80 12.67
N ILE A 195 6.62 -12.00 12.66
CA ILE A 195 7.76 -12.20 13.55
C ILE A 195 7.34 -11.66 14.92
N GLY A 196 7.17 -12.54 15.90
CA GLY A 196 6.99 -12.14 17.29
C GLY A 196 8.29 -11.51 17.79
N GLY A 197 8.21 -10.27 18.25
CA GLY A 197 9.25 -9.66 19.10
C GLY A 197 9.10 -10.11 20.54
#